data_AF-A0A645DQL5-F1
#
_entry.id   AF-A0A645DQL5-F1
#
_cell.length_a   1.000
_cell.length_b   1.000
_cell.length_c   1.000
_cell.angle_alpha   90.00
_cell.angle_beta   90.00
_cell.angle_gamma   90.00
#
_symmetry.space_group_name_H-M   'P 1'
#
loop_
_entity.id
_entity.type
_entity.pdbx_description
1 polymer ?
#
loop_
_entity_poly.entity_id
_entity_poly.type
_entity_poly.pdbx_seq_one_letter_code
_entity_poly.pdbx_strand_id
1 'polypeptide(L)'
;MFSKTELLVREFLRNIQFSNKFQINEDAFIYSIVKFLYNYRNQTLLAKMMQIVSKNDAENILDELKKMLHIVINESINIKRKQVERNGLMEIYCILEDASIKNFEQPQLSWRYKPIFIGFNKLLKERGIPQSEVELVIDEEKNTLEAAKSEGNYKSCECVPSYDSIGVRISDILSHFFGELSLALAVELREKEIKKEQDLIEYNYFTKKLLSKKWFCVSKKQFILWSNIELLFYNYQLFEWTGYGGIYFDYSMVTFALLEYIFQYETYEDFTKVSSELHCEYFNTYCCKKISMLYERGGSKPAI
;
A
#
# COMPACT_ATOMS: atom_id res chain seq x y z
N MET A 1 -1.59 -6.40 -2.84
CA MET A 1 -1.64 -5.28 -3.82
C MET A 1 -0.25 -4.64 -3.91
N PHE A 2 0.22 -4.30 -5.10
CA PHE A 2 1.53 -3.66 -5.31
C PHE A 2 1.36 -2.21 -5.75
N SER A 3 2.00 -1.29 -5.04
CA SER A 3 1.92 0.14 -5.37
C SER A 3 2.87 0.50 -6.51
N LYS A 4 2.37 1.24 -7.50
CA LYS A 4 3.21 1.85 -8.55
C LYS A 4 4.19 2.87 -7.97
N THR A 5 3.78 3.63 -6.95
CA THR A 5 4.68 4.56 -6.24
C THR A 5 5.78 3.81 -5.50
N GLU A 6 5.45 2.67 -4.87
CA GLU A 6 6.47 1.81 -4.27
C GLU A 6 7.47 1.31 -5.30
N LEU A 7 7.00 0.81 -6.45
CA LEU A 7 7.89 0.40 -7.55
C LEU A 7 8.80 1.55 -7.97
N LEU A 8 8.23 2.73 -8.20
CA LEU A 8 8.97 3.92 -8.61
C LEU A 8 10.06 4.31 -7.61
N VAL A 9 9.73 4.35 -6.32
CA VAL A 9 10.68 4.69 -5.25
C VAL A 9 11.76 3.63 -5.16
N ARG A 10 11.42 2.33 -5.23
CA ARG A 10 12.41 1.25 -5.21
C ARG A 10 13.40 1.34 -6.36
N GLU A 11 12.91 1.52 -7.59
CA GLU A 11 13.78 1.64 -8.76
C GLU A 11 14.65 2.90 -8.71
N PHE A 12 14.12 3.99 -8.17
CA PHE A 12 14.91 5.19 -7.91
C PHE A 12 16.01 4.94 -6.87
N LEU A 13 15.68 4.34 -5.73
CA LEU A 13 16.62 4.11 -4.63
C LEU A 13 17.72 3.09 -4.96
N ARG A 14 17.52 2.19 -5.93
CA ARG A 14 18.59 1.32 -6.46
C ARG A 14 19.79 2.10 -7.00
N ASN A 15 19.57 3.32 -7.46
CA ASN A 15 20.61 4.22 -7.97
C ASN A 15 21.34 4.99 -6.87
N ILE A 16 20.86 4.92 -5.62
CA ILE A 16 21.36 5.70 -4.51
C ILE A 16 22.34 4.88 -3.67
N GLN A 17 23.54 5.41 -3.50
CA GLN A 17 24.50 4.92 -2.52
C GLN A 17 24.32 5.67 -1.21
N PHE A 18 23.95 4.94 -0.15
CA PHE A 18 23.90 5.46 1.21
C PHE A 18 25.28 5.39 1.88
N SER A 19 25.52 6.31 2.81
CA SER A 19 26.69 6.33 3.66
C SER A 19 26.65 5.19 4.68
N ASN A 20 27.79 4.52 4.90
CA ASN A 20 27.94 3.45 5.90
C ASN A 20 27.80 3.93 7.36
N LYS A 21 27.58 5.24 7.58
CA LYS A 21 27.35 5.81 8.91
C LYS A 21 26.03 5.36 9.54
N PHE A 22 25.05 4.94 8.72
CA PHE A 22 23.71 4.60 9.18
C PHE A 22 23.44 3.11 9.03
N GLN A 23 22.87 2.51 10.06
CA GLN A 23 22.24 1.19 9.95
C GLN A 23 20.79 1.40 9.54
N ILE A 24 20.50 1.17 8.26
CA ILE A 24 19.20 1.44 7.66
C ILE A 24 18.40 0.14 7.59
N ASN A 25 17.19 0.14 8.16
CA ASN A 25 16.18 -0.84 7.78
C ASN A 25 15.61 -0.41 6.43
N GLU A 26 16.04 -1.09 5.36
CA GLU A 26 15.70 -0.75 3.98
C GLU A 26 14.18 -0.70 3.76
N ASP A 27 13.45 -1.67 4.32
CA ASP A 27 12.01 -1.78 4.13
C ASP A 27 11.25 -0.63 4.80
N ALA A 28 11.60 -0.30 6.05
CA ALA A 28 11.01 0.83 6.77
C ALA A 28 11.36 2.17 6.10
N PHE A 29 12.58 2.30 5.58
CA PHE A 29 13.02 3.50 4.88
C PHE A 29 12.26 3.71 3.56
N ILE A 30 12.16 2.66 2.72
CA ILE A 30 11.37 2.68 1.48
C ILE A 30 9.92 3.01 1.79
N TYR A 31 9.31 2.33 2.76
CA TYR A 31 7.93 2.60 3.16
C TYR A 31 7.73 4.08 3.49
N SER A 32 8.63 4.66 4.28
CA SER A 32 8.46 6.02 4.78
C SER A 32 8.58 7.05 3.65
N ILE A 33 9.48 6.84 2.68
CA ILE A 33 9.54 7.67 1.46
C ILE A 33 8.27 7.51 0.62
N VAL A 34 7.80 6.27 0.42
CA VAL A 34 6.56 6.02 -0.33
C VAL A 34 5.38 6.70 0.35
N LYS A 35 5.24 6.56 1.66
CA LYS A 35 4.20 7.19 2.48
C LYS A 35 4.26 8.71 2.39
N PHE A 36 5.46 9.30 2.48
CA PHE A 36 5.68 10.73 2.28
C PHE A 36 5.18 11.19 0.89
N LEU A 37 5.55 10.49 -0.17
CA LEU A 37 5.13 10.82 -1.54
C LEU A 37 3.64 10.54 -1.82
N TYR A 38 2.99 9.72 -0.99
CA TYR A 38 1.53 9.57 -1.01
C TYR A 38 0.81 10.72 -0.29
N ASN A 39 1.30 11.11 0.89
CA ASN A 39 0.71 12.18 1.70
C ASN A 39 0.95 13.57 1.06
N TYR A 40 2.17 13.84 0.63
CA TYR A 40 2.62 15.10 0.03
C TYR A 40 2.85 14.93 -1.47
N ARG A 41 1.79 14.45 -2.15
CA ARG A 41 1.85 13.98 -3.53
C ARG A 41 2.23 15.07 -4.53
N ASN A 42 3.53 15.19 -4.80
CA ASN A 42 4.06 16.04 -5.85
C ASN A 42 4.03 15.30 -7.19
N GLN A 43 3.01 15.56 -8.01
CA GLN A 43 2.86 14.89 -9.30
C GLN A 43 4.02 15.20 -10.26
N THR A 44 4.59 16.40 -10.18
CA THR A 44 5.73 16.81 -11.00
C THR A 44 6.97 15.99 -10.65
N LEU A 45 7.26 15.80 -9.36
CA LEU A 45 8.37 14.96 -8.91
C LEU A 45 8.17 13.50 -9.32
N LEU A 46 6.96 12.95 -9.11
CA LEU A 46 6.64 11.58 -9.51
C LEU A 46 6.74 11.39 -11.03
N ALA A 47 6.34 12.39 -11.83
CA ALA A 47 6.50 12.37 -13.28
C ALA A 47 7.98 12.36 -13.69
N LYS A 48 8.82 13.20 -13.06
CA LYS A 48 10.27 13.19 -13.27
C LYS A 48 10.89 11.83 -12.93
N MET A 49 10.49 11.22 -11.81
CA MET A 49 10.94 9.87 -11.43
C MET A 49 10.60 8.81 -12.49
N MET A 50 9.46 8.94 -13.18
CA MET A 50 9.08 8.01 -14.26
C MET A 50 9.88 8.22 -15.55
N GLN A 51 10.53 9.37 -15.71
CA GLN A 51 11.19 9.81 -16.94
C GLN A 51 12.72 9.89 -16.78
N ILE A 52 13.28 9.30 -15.72
CA ILE A 52 14.72 9.27 -15.48
C ILE A 52 15.41 8.54 -16.64
N VAL A 53 16.32 9.24 -17.33
CA VAL A 53 17.14 8.67 -18.40
C VAL A 53 18.63 8.86 -18.17
N SER A 54 19.01 9.65 -17.16
CA SER A 54 20.40 9.94 -16.85
C SER A 54 20.67 10.05 -15.34
N LYS A 55 21.95 9.97 -14.98
CA LYS A 55 22.45 10.23 -13.63
C LYS A 55 22.05 11.62 -13.13
N ASN A 56 22.13 12.65 -13.97
CA ASN A 56 21.79 14.02 -13.62
C ASN A 56 20.30 14.17 -13.28
N ASP A 57 19.42 13.44 -13.98
CA ASP A 57 17.99 13.44 -13.64
C ASP A 57 17.76 12.86 -12.24
N ALA A 58 18.45 11.75 -11.92
CA ALA A 58 18.37 11.13 -10.60
C ALA A 58 18.92 12.04 -9.48
N GLU A 59 20.02 12.76 -9.73
CA GLU A 59 20.59 13.74 -8.79
C GLU A 59 19.61 14.91 -8.54
N ASN A 60 19.03 15.47 -9.60
CA ASN A 60 18.04 16.55 -9.48
C ASN A 60 16.79 16.11 -8.69
N ILE A 61 16.32 14.88 -8.91
CA ILE A 61 15.18 14.32 -8.19
C ILE A 61 15.50 14.10 -6.72
N LEU A 62 16.72 13.63 -6.41
CA LEU A 62 17.19 13.49 -5.04
C LEU A 62 17.18 14.85 -4.32
N ASP A 63 17.68 15.90 -4.97
CA ASP A 63 17.69 17.25 -4.42
C ASP A 63 16.27 17.82 -4.23
N GLU A 64 15.38 17.60 -5.20
CA GLU A 64 13.96 17.99 -5.07
C GLU A 64 13.25 17.26 -3.92
N LEU A 65 13.51 15.96 -3.75
CA LEU A 65 12.97 15.17 -2.64
C LEU A 65 13.47 15.68 -1.29
N LYS A 66 14.78 15.96 -1.16
CA LYS A 66 15.38 16.56 0.04
C LYS A 66 14.74 17.90 0.36
N LYS A 67 14.59 18.76 -0.65
CA LYS A 67 13.97 20.08 -0.50
C LYS A 67 12.53 19.97 0.00
N MET A 68 11.73 19.06 -0.58
CA MET A 68 10.36 18.82 -0.12
C MET A 68 10.30 18.34 1.33
N LEU A 69 11.16 17.40 1.71
CA LEU A 69 11.26 16.91 3.09
C LEU A 69 11.55 18.06 4.06
N HIS A 70 12.56 18.88 3.75
CA HIS A 70 12.96 20.01 4.57
C HIS A 70 11.80 21.01 4.80
N ILE A 71 11.04 21.33 3.74
CA ILE A 71 9.88 22.23 3.86
C ILE A 71 8.82 21.62 4.79
N VAL A 72 8.43 20.37 4.56
CA VAL A 72 7.41 19.70 5.39
C VAL A 72 7.84 19.60 6.86
N ILE A 73 9.13 19.33 7.11
CA ILE A 73 9.70 19.29 8.46
C ILE A 73 9.54 20.65 9.17
N ASN A 74 9.87 21.75 8.48
CA ASN A 74 9.82 23.09 9.05
C ASN A 74 8.38 23.57 9.27
N GLU A 75 7.49 23.39 8.29
CA GLU A 75 6.09 23.80 8.40
C GLU A 75 5.32 23.01 9.47
N SER A 76 5.79 21.81 9.82
CA SER A 76 5.14 20.96 10.83
C SER A 76 5.68 21.12 12.25
N ILE A 77 6.68 21.97 12.51
CA ILE A 77 7.44 22.01 13.78
C ILE A 77 6.55 22.22 15.03
N ASN A 78 5.56 23.12 14.94
CA ASN A 78 4.69 23.48 16.06
C ASN A 78 3.37 22.70 16.08
N ILE A 79 3.24 21.66 15.26
CA ILE A 79 1.99 20.93 15.07
C ILE A 79 2.09 19.58 15.78
N LYS A 80 1.49 19.49 16.98
CA LYS A 80 1.58 18.32 17.86
C LYS A 80 1.22 17.00 17.16
N ARG A 81 0.16 16.97 16.36
CA ARG A 81 -0.27 15.75 15.66
C ARG A 81 0.68 15.28 14.55
N LYS A 82 1.62 16.14 14.14
CA LYS A 82 2.63 15.88 13.11
C LYS A 82 3.99 15.54 13.72
N GLN A 83 4.12 15.56 15.06
CA GLN A 83 5.40 15.35 15.73
C GLN A 83 6.07 14.04 15.32
N VAL A 84 5.31 12.94 15.29
CA VAL A 84 5.93 11.63 15.07
C VAL A 84 6.26 11.41 13.59
N GLU A 85 5.37 11.81 12.67
CA GLU A 85 5.69 11.92 11.22
C GLU A 85 6.95 12.78 11.00
N ARG A 86 7.02 13.98 11.61
CA ARG A 86 8.15 14.89 11.46
C ARG A 86 9.47 14.26 11.93
N ASN A 87 9.48 13.54 13.05
CA ASN A 87 10.67 12.84 13.52
C ASN A 87 11.14 11.80 12.49
N GLY A 88 10.22 11.02 11.92
CA GLY A 88 10.54 10.07 10.84
C GLY A 88 11.08 10.76 9.59
N LEU A 89 10.49 11.90 9.20
CA LEU A 89 10.98 12.67 8.05
C LEU A 89 12.38 13.27 8.30
N MET A 90 12.69 13.70 9.52
CA MET A 90 14.04 14.15 9.89
C MET A 90 15.08 13.04 9.76
N GLU A 91 14.76 11.82 10.19
CA GLU A 91 15.65 10.67 10.03
C GLU A 91 15.90 10.36 8.54
N ILE A 92 14.84 10.36 7.72
CA ILE A 92 14.95 10.17 6.27
C ILE A 92 15.82 11.27 5.65
N TYR A 93 15.57 12.53 6.01
CA TYR A 93 16.33 13.67 5.50
C TYR A 93 17.83 13.51 5.82
N CYS A 94 18.17 13.20 7.07
CA CYS A 94 19.56 12.95 7.48
C CYS A 94 20.24 11.83 6.68
N ILE A 95 19.53 10.73 6.41
CA ILE A 95 20.04 9.62 5.58
C ILE A 95 20.29 10.09 4.15
N LEU A 96 19.34 10.83 3.56
CA LEU A 96 19.43 11.30 2.18
C LEU A 96 20.51 12.37 1.99
N GLU A 97 20.78 13.21 2.97
CA GLU A 97 21.82 14.26 2.89
C GLU A 97 23.19 13.69 2.54
N ASP A 98 23.53 12.55 3.14
CA ASP A 98 24.78 11.81 2.88
C ASP A 98 24.71 10.89 1.64
N ALA A 99 23.57 10.85 0.95
CA ALA A 99 23.33 9.95 -0.17
C ALA A 99 23.80 10.56 -1.51
N SER A 100 24.28 9.70 -2.43
CA SER A 100 24.79 10.12 -3.74
C SER A 100 24.45 9.12 -4.84
N ILE A 101 24.40 9.58 -6.09
CA ILE A 101 24.22 8.73 -7.27
C ILE A 101 25.59 8.31 -7.80
N LYS A 102 25.83 7.00 -7.97
CA LYS A 102 27.09 6.50 -8.60
C LYS A 102 26.84 5.70 -9.86
N ASN A 103 26.31 4.48 -9.72
CA ASN A 103 26.14 3.54 -10.81
C ASN A 103 24.72 3.66 -11.34
N PHE A 104 24.51 4.61 -12.25
CA PHE A 104 23.20 4.84 -12.81
C PHE A 104 22.75 3.65 -13.67
N GLU A 105 21.60 3.09 -13.32
CA GLU A 105 20.86 2.09 -14.06
C GLU A 105 19.45 2.62 -14.34
N GLN A 106 18.98 2.41 -15.57
CA GLN A 106 17.66 2.88 -15.98
C GLN A 106 16.54 2.16 -15.20
N PRO A 107 15.64 2.90 -14.50
CA PRO A 107 14.53 2.32 -13.76
C PRO A 107 13.64 1.39 -14.59
N GLN A 108 13.32 0.21 -14.04
CA GLN A 108 12.47 -0.78 -14.71
C GLN A 108 11.03 -0.72 -14.18
N LEU A 109 10.18 0.07 -14.86
CA LEU A 109 8.81 0.38 -14.43
C LEU A 109 7.72 -0.53 -15.03
N SER A 110 8.11 -1.56 -15.79
CA SER A 110 7.18 -2.56 -16.32
C SER A 110 6.47 -3.31 -15.19
N TRP A 111 5.19 -3.65 -15.39
CA TRP A 111 4.45 -4.43 -14.41
C TRP A 111 5.13 -5.78 -14.16
N ARG A 112 5.18 -6.18 -12.89
CA ARG A 112 5.82 -7.43 -12.45
C ARG A 112 4.73 -8.42 -12.04
N TYR A 113 4.60 -9.51 -12.78
CA TYR A 113 3.62 -10.57 -12.52
C TYR A 113 4.12 -11.61 -11.50
N LYS A 114 5.44 -11.84 -11.47
CA LYS A 114 6.12 -12.81 -10.58
C LYS A 114 5.73 -12.71 -9.10
N PRO A 115 5.63 -11.52 -8.48
CA PRO A 115 5.29 -11.40 -7.06
C PRO A 115 3.97 -12.08 -6.66
N ILE A 116 2.99 -12.18 -7.56
CA ILE A 116 1.71 -12.85 -7.28
C ILE A 116 1.97 -14.32 -6.90
N PHE A 117 2.81 -15.01 -7.67
CA PHE A 117 3.13 -16.42 -7.45
C PHE A 117 4.08 -16.65 -6.27
N ILE A 118 4.96 -15.68 -5.96
CA ILE A 118 5.76 -15.72 -4.72
C ILE A 118 4.83 -15.77 -3.51
N GLY A 119 3.82 -14.90 -3.44
CA GLY A 119 2.83 -14.89 -2.37
C GLY A 119 2.03 -16.19 -2.31
N PHE A 120 1.50 -16.62 -3.46
CA PHE A 120 0.74 -17.85 -3.55
C PHE A 120 1.53 -19.09 -3.13
N ASN A 121 2.81 -19.19 -3.51
CA ASN A 121 3.69 -20.29 -3.11
C ASN A 121 3.96 -20.32 -1.60
N LYS A 122 4.04 -19.15 -0.96
CA LYS A 122 4.13 -19.08 0.51
C LYS A 122 2.85 -19.58 1.18
N LEU A 123 1.68 -19.25 0.62
CA LEU A 123 0.39 -19.77 1.09
C LEU A 123 0.29 -21.29 0.94
N LEU A 124 0.69 -21.85 -0.22
CA LEU A 124 0.72 -23.30 -0.42
C LEU A 124 1.60 -23.99 0.61
N LYS A 125 2.80 -23.44 0.85
CA LYS A 125 3.73 -23.95 1.85
C LYS A 125 3.13 -23.91 3.26
N GLU A 126 2.50 -22.81 3.63
CA GLU A 126 1.84 -22.65 4.94
C GLU A 126 0.70 -23.65 5.13
N ARG A 127 -0.03 -23.96 4.06
CA ARG A 127 -1.11 -24.96 4.05
C ARG A 127 -0.62 -26.40 3.93
N GLY A 128 0.69 -26.62 3.77
CA GLY A 128 1.25 -27.96 3.55
C GLY A 128 0.85 -28.59 2.21
N ILE A 129 0.51 -27.78 1.20
CA ILE A 129 0.10 -28.25 -0.14
C ILE A 129 1.33 -28.22 -1.06
N PRO A 130 1.81 -29.38 -1.56
CA PRO A 130 2.91 -29.41 -2.52
C PRO A 130 2.52 -28.74 -3.84
N GLN A 131 3.38 -27.85 -4.36
CA GLN A 131 3.10 -27.17 -5.64
C GLN A 131 2.86 -28.16 -6.79
N SER A 132 3.56 -29.29 -6.79
CA SER A 132 3.45 -30.35 -7.81
C SER A 132 2.10 -31.07 -7.81
N GLU A 133 1.23 -30.81 -6.84
CA GLU A 133 -0.14 -31.32 -6.77
C GLU A 133 -1.18 -30.28 -7.18
N VAL A 134 -0.77 -29.03 -7.41
CA VAL A 134 -1.66 -27.92 -7.74
C VAL A 134 -1.81 -27.78 -9.26
N GLU A 135 -3.06 -27.75 -9.70
CA GLU A 135 -3.45 -27.40 -11.06
C GLU A 135 -3.92 -25.93 -11.07
N LEU A 136 -3.27 -25.09 -11.87
CA LEU A 136 -3.60 -23.68 -11.98
C LEU A 136 -4.41 -23.39 -13.23
N VAL A 137 -5.60 -22.84 -13.00
CA VAL A 137 -6.47 -22.31 -14.04
C VAL A 137 -6.45 -20.79 -13.91
N ILE A 138 -5.96 -20.12 -14.94
CA ILE A 138 -5.75 -18.67 -14.97
C ILE A 138 -6.70 -18.08 -16.02
N ASP A 139 -7.18 -16.85 -15.81
CA ASP A 139 -7.88 -16.10 -16.86
C ASP A 139 -6.99 -15.95 -18.11
N GLU A 140 -7.56 -15.51 -19.24
CA GLU A 140 -6.83 -15.35 -20.52
C GLU A 140 -5.82 -14.18 -20.51
N GLU A 141 -4.84 -14.21 -19.60
CA GLU A 141 -3.77 -13.24 -19.47
C GLU A 141 -2.40 -13.93 -19.57
N LYS A 142 -1.76 -13.78 -20.73
CA LYS A 142 -0.55 -14.51 -21.10
C LYS A 142 0.62 -14.26 -20.14
N ASN A 143 0.82 -13.03 -19.66
CA ASN A 143 1.98 -12.73 -18.82
C ASN A 143 1.88 -13.37 -17.43
N THR A 144 0.66 -13.49 -16.89
CA THR A 144 0.36 -14.17 -15.63
C THR A 144 0.60 -15.67 -15.79
N LEU A 145 0.20 -16.27 -16.92
CA LEU A 145 0.51 -17.67 -17.21
C LEU A 145 2.02 -17.92 -17.30
N GLU A 146 2.76 -17.06 -18.01
CA GLU A 146 4.21 -17.17 -18.12
C GLU A 146 4.89 -17.02 -16.76
N ALA A 147 4.44 -16.08 -15.93
CA ALA A 147 4.94 -15.91 -14.57
C ALA A 147 4.62 -17.12 -13.68
N ALA A 148 3.44 -17.75 -13.82
CA ALA A 148 3.10 -18.97 -13.09
C ALA A 148 4.09 -20.09 -13.41
N LYS A 149 4.33 -20.31 -14.71
CA LYS A 149 5.25 -21.34 -15.22
C LYS A 149 6.71 -21.07 -14.81
N SER A 150 7.11 -19.79 -14.66
CA SER A 150 8.48 -19.45 -14.27
C SER A 150 8.72 -19.52 -12.76
N GLU A 151 7.71 -19.22 -11.94
CA GLU A 151 7.87 -19.05 -10.48
C GLU A 151 7.46 -20.29 -9.66
N GLY A 152 6.73 -21.24 -10.25
CA GLY A 152 6.25 -22.43 -9.54
C GLY A 152 6.51 -23.74 -10.28
N ASN A 153 6.51 -24.83 -9.51
CA ASN A 153 6.58 -26.20 -10.04
C ASN A 153 5.19 -26.85 -9.96
N TYR A 154 4.21 -26.22 -10.60
CA TYR A 154 2.81 -26.67 -10.58
C TYR A 154 2.59 -27.90 -11.46
N LYS A 155 1.60 -28.72 -11.12
CA LYS A 155 1.22 -29.90 -11.92
C LYS A 155 0.82 -29.51 -13.35
N SER A 156 0.05 -28.44 -13.46
CA SER A 156 -0.37 -27.83 -14.72
C SER A 156 -0.64 -26.34 -14.54
N CYS A 157 -0.50 -25.58 -15.63
CA CYS A 157 -0.95 -24.20 -15.72
C CYS A 157 -1.61 -23.99 -17.09
N GLU A 158 -2.89 -23.62 -17.08
CA GLU A 158 -3.67 -23.36 -18.28
C GLU A 158 -4.40 -22.02 -18.20
N CYS A 159 -4.71 -21.46 -19.38
CA CYS A 159 -5.60 -20.32 -19.50
C CYS A 159 -6.95 -20.81 -19.99
N VAL A 160 -8.02 -20.26 -19.42
CA VAL A 160 -9.38 -20.52 -19.86
C VAL A 160 -10.16 -19.21 -19.93
N PRO A 161 -11.10 -19.06 -20.87
CA PRO A 161 -12.04 -17.95 -20.82
C PRO A 161 -12.79 -17.94 -19.49
N SER A 162 -12.95 -16.77 -18.88
CA SER A 162 -13.63 -16.66 -17.58
C SER A 162 -15.04 -17.28 -17.61
N TYR A 163 -15.79 -17.21 -18.71
CA TYR A 163 -17.12 -17.82 -18.80
C TYR A 163 -17.13 -19.37 -18.72
N ASP A 164 -16.00 -20.03 -19.00
CA ASP A 164 -15.84 -21.49 -18.97
C ASP A 164 -15.40 -22.02 -17.59
N SER A 165 -14.93 -21.16 -16.68
CA SER A 165 -14.51 -21.56 -15.32
C SER A 165 -15.21 -20.76 -14.23
N ILE A 166 -16.03 -21.44 -13.42
CA ILE A 166 -16.68 -20.81 -12.27
C ILE A 166 -15.66 -20.25 -11.26
N GLY A 167 -14.51 -20.92 -11.10
CA GLY A 167 -13.43 -20.46 -10.22
C GLY A 167 -12.85 -19.15 -10.69
N VAL A 168 -12.53 -19.04 -11.99
CA VAL A 168 -12.02 -17.81 -12.60
C VAL A 168 -13.04 -16.67 -12.45
N ARG A 169 -14.33 -16.90 -12.72
CA ARG A 169 -15.37 -15.85 -12.51
C ARG A 169 -15.44 -15.36 -11.07
N ILE A 170 -15.34 -16.26 -10.09
CA ILE A 170 -15.35 -15.88 -8.67
C ILE A 170 -14.12 -15.04 -8.36
N SER A 171 -12.94 -15.43 -8.85
CA SER A 171 -11.70 -14.67 -8.72
C SER A 171 -11.80 -13.28 -9.35
N ASP A 172 -12.41 -13.14 -10.53
CA ASP A 172 -12.63 -11.86 -11.19
C ASP A 172 -13.55 -10.95 -10.39
N ILE A 173 -14.68 -11.48 -9.90
CA ILE A 173 -15.61 -10.71 -9.08
C ILE A 173 -14.94 -10.21 -7.81
N LEU A 174 -14.18 -11.08 -7.12
CA LEU A 174 -13.49 -10.72 -5.88
C LEU A 174 -12.37 -9.72 -6.15
N SER A 175 -11.52 -9.96 -7.15
CA SER A 175 -10.42 -9.07 -7.49
C SER A 175 -10.92 -7.69 -7.92
N HIS A 176 -12.00 -7.62 -8.71
CA HIS A 176 -12.64 -6.38 -9.09
C HIS A 176 -13.26 -5.66 -7.88
N PHE A 177 -14.00 -6.38 -7.03
CA PHE A 177 -14.58 -5.81 -5.80
C PHE A 177 -13.51 -5.18 -4.90
N PHE A 178 -12.43 -5.91 -4.60
CA PHE A 178 -11.35 -5.39 -3.77
C PHE A 178 -10.54 -4.29 -4.46
N GLY A 179 -10.35 -4.38 -5.77
CA GLY A 179 -9.69 -3.34 -6.58
C GLY A 179 -10.43 -2.02 -6.51
N GLU A 180 -11.73 -2.04 -6.82
CA GLU A 180 -12.60 -0.85 -6.79
C GLU A 180 -12.75 -0.28 -5.38
N LEU A 181 -12.95 -1.14 -4.37
CA LEU A 181 -13.06 -0.68 -2.98
C LEU A 181 -11.76 0.00 -2.50
N SER A 182 -10.61 -0.60 -2.81
CA SER A 182 -9.31 -0.02 -2.46
C SER A 182 -9.05 1.29 -3.19
N LEU A 183 -9.43 1.38 -4.48
CA LEU A 183 -9.30 2.61 -5.26
C LEU A 183 -10.20 3.71 -4.70
N ALA A 184 -11.46 3.40 -4.40
CA ALA A 184 -12.42 4.35 -3.83
C ALA A 184 -11.94 4.89 -2.48
N LEU A 185 -11.42 4.02 -1.60
CA LEU A 185 -10.82 4.42 -0.32
C LEU A 185 -9.57 5.28 -0.54
N ALA A 186 -8.70 4.90 -1.48
CA ALA A 186 -7.48 5.65 -1.78
C ALA A 186 -7.76 7.03 -2.40
N VAL A 187 -8.85 7.17 -3.16
CA VAL A 187 -9.31 8.47 -3.69
C VAL A 187 -9.91 9.31 -2.58
N GLU A 188 -10.77 8.74 -1.74
CA GLU A 188 -11.43 9.45 -0.64
C GLU A 188 -10.41 9.99 0.36
N LEU A 189 -9.43 9.16 0.76
CA LEU A 189 -8.39 9.49 1.74
C LEU A 189 -7.21 10.27 1.13
N ARG A 190 -7.26 10.59 -0.16
CA ARG A 190 -6.20 11.34 -0.82
C ARG A 190 -6.13 12.76 -0.24
N GLU A 191 -4.92 13.15 0.14
CA GLU A 191 -4.62 14.53 0.51
C GLU A 191 -4.54 15.44 -0.72
N LYS A 192 -4.56 16.75 -0.49
CA LYS A 192 -4.47 17.74 -1.57
C LYS A 192 -3.15 17.56 -2.34
N GLU A 193 -3.25 17.58 -3.67
CA GLU A 193 -2.08 17.43 -4.53
C GLU A 193 -1.15 18.64 -4.44
N ILE A 194 0.15 18.36 -4.47
CA ILE A 194 1.23 19.35 -4.50
C ILE A 194 1.67 19.52 -5.95
N LYS A 195 1.59 20.73 -6.50
CA LYS A 195 2.03 21.03 -7.86
C LYS A 195 3.31 21.84 -7.88
N LYS A 196 3.45 22.71 -6.88
CA LYS A 196 4.61 23.57 -6.66
C LYS A 196 4.94 23.63 -5.17
N GLU A 197 6.15 24.10 -4.89
CA GLU A 197 6.68 24.25 -3.53
C GLU A 197 5.76 25.05 -2.60
N GLN A 198 5.20 26.15 -3.10
CA GLN A 198 4.26 27.00 -2.35
C GLN A 198 3.05 26.23 -1.82
N ASP A 199 2.61 25.17 -2.50
CA ASP A 199 1.47 24.37 -2.05
C ASP A 199 1.78 23.59 -0.76
N LEU A 200 3.07 23.31 -0.48
CA LEU A 200 3.51 22.70 0.79
C LEU A 200 3.47 23.71 1.93
N ILE A 201 3.78 24.98 1.67
CA ILE A 201 3.72 26.05 2.66
C ILE A 201 2.26 26.34 3.04
N GLU A 202 1.37 26.34 2.04
CA GLU A 202 -0.07 26.56 2.24
C GLU A 202 -0.85 25.29 2.61
N TYR A 203 -0.14 24.18 2.85
CA TYR A 203 -0.77 22.89 3.15
C TYR A 203 -1.45 22.91 4.53
N ASN A 204 -2.62 22.28 4.65
CA ASN A 204 -3.30 22.18 5.94
C ASN A 204 -2.73 21.03 6.79
N TYR A 205 -1.74 21.35 7.61
CA TYR A 205 -1.13 20.39 8.53
C TYR A 205 -1.96 20.13 9.80
N PHE A 206 -2.95 20.97 10.11
CA PHE A 206 -3.70 20.94 11.36
C PHE A 206 -4.84 19.92 11.34
N THR A 207 -5.52 19.76 10.21
CA THR A 207 -6.66 18.84 10.11
C THR A 207 -6.22 17.42 9.74
N LYS A 208 -7.08 16.44 10.07
CA LYS A 208 -6.95 15.07 9.59
C LYS A 208 -7.83 14.88 8.36
N LYS A 209 -7.35 14.14 7.38
CA LYS A 209 -8.20 13.60 6.32
C LYS A 209 -8.84 12.31 6.82
N LEU A 210 -10.16 12.32 6.98
CA LEU A 210 -10.96 11.16 7.37
C LEU A 210 -11.84 10.73 6.19
N LEU A 211 -12.32 9.47 6.22
CA LEU A 211 -13.39 9.06 5.31
C LEU A 211 -14.62 9.93 5.53
N SER A 212 -15.31 10.31 4.46
CA SER A 212 -16.62 10.94 4.55
C SER A 212 -17.59 10.05 5.30
N LYS A 213 -18.48 10.69 6.07
CA LYS A 213 -19.58 10.03 6.79
C LYS A 213 -20.46 9.15 5.91
N LYS A 214 -20.50 9.42 4.59
CA LYS A 214 -21.21 8.60 3.60
C LYS A 214 -20.75 7.14 3.59
N TRP A 215 -19.49 6.87 3.89
CA TRP A 215 -18.96 5.50 4.01
C TRP A 215 -19.61 4.70 5.15
N PHE A 216 -20.17 5.38 6.15
CA PHE A 216 -20.85 4.78 7.29
C PHE A 216 -22.38 4.95 7.23
N CYS A 217 -22.91 5.58 6.18
CA CYS A 217 -24.34 5.58 5.86
C CYS A 217 -24.71 4.29 5.12
N VAL A 218 -24.49 3.15 5.76
CA VAL A 218 -24.67 1.82 5.19
C VAL A 218 -26.11 1.35 5.44
N SER A 219 -26.79 0.79 4.43
CA SER A 219 -28.10 0.16 4.62
C SER A 219 -27.99 -1.20 5.31
N LYS A 220 -29.06 -1.69 5.94
CA LYS A 220 -29.07 -3.04 6.56
C LYS A 220 -28.63 -4.15 5.59
N LYS A 221 -29.03 -4.07 4.32
CA LYS A 221 -28.61 -5.04 3.29
C LYS A 221 -27.12 -4.98 3.01
N GLN A 222 -26.53 -3.79 2.93
CA GLN A 222 -25.08 -3.61 2.72
C GLN A 222 -24.29 -4.04 3.95
N PHE A 223 -24.77 -3.72 5.16
CA PHE A 223 -24.15 -4.17 6.41
C PHE A 223 -24.04 -5.70 6.45
N ILE A 224 -25.16 -6.41 6.21
CA ILE A 224 -25.18 -7.87 6.16
C ILE A 224 -24.22 -8.40 5.08
N LEU A 225 -24.19 -7.79 3.91
CA LEU A 225 -23.29 -8.19 2.83
C LEU A 225 -21.82 -8.05 3.26
N TRP A 226 -21.44 -6.91 3.83
CA TRP A 226 -20.05 -6.66 4.25
C TRP A 226 -19.64 -7.60 5.38
N SER A 227 -20.52 -7.84 6.35
CA SER A 227 -20.29 -8.82 7.42
C SER A 227 -20.15 -10.24 6.89
N ASN A 228 -20.91 -10.64 5.87
CA ASN A 228 -20.78 -11.96 5.24
C ASN A 228 -19.46 -12.12 4.47
N ILE A 229 -19.02 -11.06 3.79
CA ILE A 229 -17.71 -11.04 3.12
C ILE A 229 -16.62 -11.18 4.17
N GLU A 230 -16.65 -10.39 5.25
CA GLU A 230 -15.64 -10.50 6.31
C GLU A 230 -15.68 -11.86 7.00
N LEU A 231 -16.87 -12.43 7.26
CA LEU A 231 -16.98 -13.77 7.84
C LEU A 231 -16.27 -14.83 7.00
N LEU A 232 -16.29 -14.71 5.66
CA LEU A 232 -15.49 -15.58 4.79
C LEU A 232 -14.01 -15.41 5.10
N PHE A 233 -13.49 -14.18 5.14
CA PHE A 233 -12.08 -13.95 5.48
C PHE A 233 -11.74 -14.38 6.89
N TYR A 234 -12.52 -14.01 7.90
CA TYR A 234 -12.33 -14.41 9.29
C TYR A 234 -12.18 -15.94 9.45
N ASN A 235 -13.02 -16.72 8.75
CA ASN A 235 -12.94 -18.18 8.78
C ASN A 235 -11.68 -18.74 8.08
N TYR A 236 -11.06 -18.00 7.17
CA TYR A 236 -9.89 -18.41 6.39
C TYR A 236 -8.60 -17.63 6.70
N GLN A 237 -8.66 -16.59 7.55
CA GLN A 237 -7.55 -15.73 8.01
C GLN A 237 -6.55 -16.47 8.92
N LEU A 238 -6.72 -17.78 9.08
CA LEU A 238 -5.77 -18.67 9.77
C LEU A 238 -4.40 -18.71 9.09
N PHE A 239 -4.29 -18.26 7.83
CA PHE A 239 -3.05 -18.29 7.06
C PHE A 239 -2.50 -16.88 6.79
N GLU A 240 -1.27 -16.63 7.23
CA GLU A 240 -0.53 -15.37 7.05
C GLU A 240 -0.44 -14.95 5.58
N TRP A 241 -0.21 -15.91 4.67
CA TRP A 241 0.00 -15.63 3.25
C TRP A 241 -1.28 -15.57 2.43
N THR A 242 -2.46 -15.56 3.07
CA THR A 242 -3.74 -15.32 2.38
C THR A 242 -3.74 -13.95 1.70
N GLY A 243 -3.05 -12.97 2.29
CA GLY A 243 -2.74 -11.70 1.66
C GLY A 243 -1.25 -11.62 1.29
N TYR A 244 -0.94 -11.12 0.09
CA TYR A 244 0.41 -10.78 -0.30
C TYR A 244 0.47 -9.41 -0.99
N GLY A 245 1.43 -8.59 -0.59
CA GLY A 245 1.56 -7.21 -1.05
C GLY A 245 2.99 -6.71 -1.00
N GLY A 246 3.16 -5.49 -1.50
CA GLY A 246 4.41 -4.75 -1.33
C GLY A 246 4.55 -4.21 0.09
N ILE A 247 5.64 -3.49 0.31
CA ILE A 247 5.92 -2.82 1.58
C ILE A 247 4.91 -1.72 1.86
N TYR A 248 4.41 -1.05 0.82
CA TYR A 248 3.35 -0.08 0.99
C TYR A 248 1.99 -0.76 0.93
N PHE A 249 1.51 -1.20 2.08
CA PHE A 249 0.30 -2.00 2.23
C PHE A 249 -0.93 -1.21 2.71
N ASP A 250 -0.79 0.10 2.99
CA ASP A 250 -1.81 0.93 3.64
C ASP A 250 -3.20 0.76 3.06
N TYR A 251 -3.40 1.01 1.75
CA TYR A 251 -4.75 0.98 1.19
C TYR A 251 -5.34 -0.43 1.12
N SER A 252 -4.53 -1.45 0.84
CA SER A 252 -5.01 -2.82 0.96
C SER A 252 -5.42 -3.13 2.40
N MET A 253 -4.66 -2.67 3.39
CA MET A 253 -5.00 -2.85 4.80
C MET A 253 -6.25 -2.07 5.18
N VAL A 254 -6.43 -0.83 4.71
CA VAL A 254 -7.64 -0.01 4.98
C VAL A 254 -8.87 -0.71 4.40
N THR A 255 -8.76 -1.34 3.23
CA THR A 255 -9.86 -2.12 2.62
C THR A 255 -10.31 -3.26 3.52
N PHE A 256 -9.40 -4.10 4.01
CA PHE A 256 -9.76 -5.16 4.96
C PHE A 256 -10.20 -4.61 6.32
N ALA A 257 -9.55 -3.55 6.79
CA ALA A 257 -9.92 -2.90 8.04
C ALA A 257 -11.35 -2.35 8.01
N LEU A 258 -11.87 -1.90 6.86
CA LEU A 258 -13.25 -1.44 6.73
C LEU A 258 -14.24 -2.58 6.97
N LEU A 259 -13.98 -3.74 6.38
CA LEU A 259 -14.80 -4.94 6.55
C LEU A 259 -14.75 -5.43 8.00
N GLU A 260 -13.55 -5.57 8.56
CA GLU A 260 -13.33 -5.97 9.96
C GLU A 260 -13.94 -4.99 10.97
N TYR A 261 -13.86 -3.69 10.72
CA TYR A 261 -14.45 -2.67 11.58
C TYR A 261 -15.97 -2.81 11.66
N ILE A 262 -16.63 -3.07 10.52
CA ILE A 262 -18.08 -3.24 10.47
C ILE A 262 -18.49 -4.59 11.06
N PHE A 263 -17.69 -5.62 10.85
CA PHE A 263 -17.89 -6.95 11.42
C PHE A 263 -17.81 -6.99 12.96
N GLN A 264 -17.20 -5.99 13.61
CA GLN A 264 -17.20 -5.87 15.08
C GLN A 264 -18.57 -5.59 15.69
N TYR A 265 -19.55 -5.17 14.89
CA TYR A 265 -20.90 -4.91 15.36
C TYR A 265 -21.76 -6.17 15.16
N GLU A 266 -22.35 -6.66 16.26
CA GLU A 266 -23.16 -7.89 16.23
C GLU A 266 -24.41 -7.73 15.34
N THR A 267 -25.03 -6.55 15.38
CA THR A 267 -26.25 -6.25 14.63
C THR A 267 -26.16 -4.91 13.90
N TYR A 268 -26.98 -4.75 12.86
CA TYR A 268 -27.13 -3.46 12.17
C TYR A 268 -27.64 -2.38 13.12
N GLU A 269 -28.53 -2.76 14.04
CA GLU A 269 -29.08 -1.87 15.04
C GLU A 269 -27.97 -1.35 15.98
N ASP A 270 -27.01 -2.18 16.38
CA ASP A 270 -25.84 -1.74 17.15
C ASP A 270 -24.92 -0.81 16.38
N PHE A 271 -24.69 -1.10 15.10
CA PHE A 271 -23.92 -0.22 14.21
C PHE A 271 -24.56 1.17 14.15
N THR A 272 -25.89 1.25 13.96
CA THR A 272 -26.60 2.54 13.87
C THR A 272 -26.69 3.35 15.16
N LYS A 273 -26.34 2.78 16.32
CA LYS A 273 -26.25 3.54 17.59
C LYS A 273 -25.09 4.54 17.57
N VAL A 274 -24.07 4.30 16.74
CA VAL A 274 -22.92 5.19 16.59
C VAL A 274 -23.21 6.17 15.45
N SER A 275 -22.97 7.45 15.69
CA SER A 275 -23.15 8.45 14.64
C SER A 275 -22.11 8.28 13.54
N SER A 276 -22.48 8.65 12.31
CA SER A 276 -21.58 8.55 11.16
C SER A 276 -20.28 9.34 11.34
N GLU A 277 -20.34 10.46 12.06
CA GLU A 277 -19.20 11.30 12.42
C GLU A 277 -18.26 10.59 13.42
N LEU A 278 -18.81 9.84 14.38
CA LEU A 278 -18.01 9.04 15.31
C LEU A 278 -17.38 7.84 14.61
N HIS A 279 -18.10 7.19 13.69
CA HIS A 279 -17.53 6.12 12.87
C HIS A 279 -16.29 6.57 12.11
N CYS A 280 -16.27 7.78 11.55
CA CYS A 280 -15.09 8.33 10.88
C CYS A 280 -13.83 8.32 11.78
N GLU A 281 -13.97 8.76 13.04
CA GLU A 281 -12.85 8.83 13.99
C GLU A 281 -12.49 7.45 14.56
N TYR A 282 -13.48 6.62 14.86
CA TYR A 282 -13.27 5.25 15.35
C TYR A 282 -12.59 4.37 14.30
N PHE A 283 -13.06 4.43 13.06
CA PHE A 283 -12.45 3.72 11.94
C PHE A 283 -11.01 4.19 11.68
N ASN A 284 -10.75 5.50 11.69
CA ASN A 284 -9.39 6.01 11.55
C ASN A 284 -8.47 5.51 12.68
N THR A 285 -8.96 5.54 13.93
CA THR A 285 -8.22 5.02 15.09
C THR A 285 -7.94 3.53 14.94
N TYR A 286 -8.92 2.77 14.46
CA TYR A 286 -8.78 1.33 14.18
C TYR A 286 -7.70 1.07 13.12
N CYS A 287 -7.73 1.80 12.01
CA CYS A 287 -6.70 1.71 10.96
C CYS A 287 -5.30 2.03 11.48
N CYS A 288 -5.14 3.14 12.22
CA CYS A 288 -3.84 3.52 12.78
C CYS A 288 -3.27 2.43 13.69
N LYS A 289 -4.09 1.88 14.60
CA LYS A 289 -3.68 0.77 15.48
C LYS A 289 -3.26 -0.47 14.69
N LYS A 290 -4.02 -0.82 13.65
CA LYS A 290 -3.73 -1.99 12.82
C LYS A 290 -2.44 -1.85 12.04
N ILE A 291 -2.17 -0.67 11.45
CA ILE A 291 -0.88 -0.38 10.80
C ILE A 291 0.25 -0.53 11.81
N SER A 292 0.14 0.08 13.00
CA SER A 292 1.18 -0.01 14.02
C SER A 292 1.50 -1.46 14.42
N MET A 293 0.47 -2.30 14.62
CA MET A 293 0.65 -3.73 14.92
C MET A 293 1.34 -4.50 13.79
N LEU A 294 1.02 -4.21 12.53
CA LEU A 294 1.64 -4.87 11.38
C LEU A 294 3.13 -4.55 11.28
N TYR A 295 3.53 -3.31 11.56
CA TYR A 295 4.93 -2.91 11.63
C TYR A 295 5.67 -3.63 12.75
N GLU A 296 5.11 -3.62 13.97
CA GLU A 296 5.71 -4.31 15.13
C GLU A 296 5.92 -5.80 14.85
N ARG A 297 4.94 -6.48 14.23
CA ARG A 297 5.06 -7.88 13.81
C ARG A 297 6.16 -8.11 12.76
N GLY A 298 6.33 -7.17 11.83
CA GLY A 298 7.41 -7.19 10.83
C GLY A 298 8.81 -6.87 11.39
N GLY A 299 8.98 -6.78 12.72
CA GLY A 299 10.26 -6.48 13.36
C GLY A 299 10.75 -5.05 13.13
N SER A 300 9.88 -4.17 12.63
CA SER A 300 10.22 -2.79 12.28
C SER A 300 9.33 -1.85 13.08
N LYS A 301 9.89 -0.91 13.84
CA LYS A 301 9.04 0.12 14.45
C LYS A 301 8.53 1.03 13.34
N PRO A 302 7.23 1.31 13.27
CA PRO A 302 6.75 2.29 12.33
C PRO A 302 7.40 3.65 12.62
N ALA A 303 7.87 4.34 11.59
CA ALA A 303 7.99 5.79 11.64
C ALA A 303 6.56 6.38 11.53
N ILE A 304 5.71 6.16 12.55
CA ILE A 304 4.34 6.70 12.62
C ILE A 304 4.27 7.70 13.74
#